data_AF-A0A1Y4JQ30-F1
#
_entry.id   AF-A0A1Y4JQ30-F1
#
_cell.length_a   1.000
_cell.length_b   1.000
_cell.length_c   1.000
_cell.angle_alpha   90.00
_cell.angle_beta   90.00
_cell.angle_gamma   90.00
#
_symmetry.space_group_name_H-M   'P 1'
#
loop_
_entity.id
_entity.type
_entity.pdbx_description
1 polymer ?
#
loop_
_entity_poly.entity_id
_entity_poly.type
_entity_poly.pdbx_seq_one_letter_code
_entity_poly.pdbx_strand_id
1 'polypeptide(L)'
;MIDKLNHLDYCWYVVRTRPRQEKKFVKLLEQYKAKSKNILEVYAPTHTTVTVRGDNGDKQAPLFVGIVFVLATQKSLIDFMEEHAMEGVVQYERKTEKGEKTRMRVIPEEQMRAFRDFNENYAEQMIILERPYTDYAFNPKTGNPNEIVRVIDGPLKGREGYIARFRRDKRLVFQMRGLKKDSYLTVSLPNIWNFHVVRLHNAEGDRLSIGTEKGRAIDLLIGILQACGYGEQTLPLLYEIIDNLTVRPSLVSLCQDLHKKGDTALSMRLAQINGNEAELILNLVRYEHDNPGYVRQNWQKLVLRPYLTPTAGITLEDSQDETKLQHTHFTEIIRKIEITEEAYYPSKKKNESITTTYYAHIGILKDKEKDEYTFFANWDEFLGEYFLTAEKANEKLVSGTIRTAHGNNTDNGKQEKLIESFRNYAPSLYKVLTDTSSAVKAIQRLTIGTDTLNVMAITTTDPEKGKNELIKTCTDICQEINTTTHLAIWRRYLRTVWLHQ
;
A
#
# COMPACT_ATOMS: atom_id res chain seq x y z
N MET A 1 -3.33 -55.09 -9.80
CA MET A 1 -3.14 -54.27 -11.02
C MET A 1 -1.96 -53.35 -10.80
N ILE A 2 -0.87 -53.58 -11.55
CA ILE A 2 0.32 -52.71 -11.58
C ILE A 2 -0.11 -51.43 -12.31
N ASP A 3 0.05 -50.29 -11.64
CA ASP A 3 -0.29 -48.99 -12.19
C ASP A 3 0.65 -48.68 -13.36
N LYS A 4 0.13 -48.83 -14.58
CA LYS A 4 0.88 -48.71 -15.84
C LYS A 4 1.27 -47.26 -16.16
N LEU A 5 1.04 -46.28 -15.28
CA LEU A 5 1.42 -44.87 -15.50
C LEU A 5 2.66 -44.44 -14.66
N ASN A 6 3.04 -45.21 -13.64
CA ASN A 6 4.13 -44.89 -12.70
C ASN A 6 5.56 -44.85 -13.27
N HIS A 7 5.74 -45.07 -14.57
CA HIS A 7 7.03 -45.04 -15.25
C HIS A 7 7.21 -43.87 -16.21
N LEU A 8 6.18 -43.04 -16.42
CA LEU A 8 6.22 -41.84 -17.27
C LEU A 8 6.06 -40.54 -16.47
N ASP A 9 5.37 -40.60 -15.33
CA ASP A 9 5.12 -39.42 -14.50
C ASP A 9 6.32 -39.10 -13.59
N TYR A 10 6.96 -37.97 -13.85
CA TYR A 10 8.01 -37.41 -13.02
C TYR A 10 7.39 -36.53 -11.93
N CYS A 11 7.78 -36.78 -10.69
CA CYS A 11 7.27 -36.08 -9.52
C CYS A 11 8.44 -35.74 -8.59
N TRP A 12 8.33 -34.63 -7.86
CA TRP A 12 9.25 -34.31 -6.78
C TRP A 12 8.89 -35.09 -5.53
N TYR A 13 9.81 -35.93 -5.06
CA TYR A 13 9.67 -36.69 -3.83
C TYR A 13 10.57 -36.13 -2.74
N VAL A 14 10.18 -36.36 -1.48
CA VAL A 14 10.98 -35.99 -0.30
C VAL A 14 11.66 -37.23 0.26
N VAL A 15 12.98 -37.21 0.35
CA VAL A 15 13.79 -38.24 1.01
C VAL A 15 14.42 -37.66 2.26
N ARG A 16 14.23 -38.37 3.38
CA ARG A 16 14.84 -38.03 4.66
C ARG A 16 16.12 -38.82 4.86
N THR A 17 17.24 -38.14 4.93
CA THR A 17 18.55 -38.74 5.19
C THR A 17 18.89 -38.64 6.68
N ARG A 18 19.99 -39.28 7.09
CA ARG A 18 20.58 -38.98 8.40
C ARG A 18 21.02 -37.51 8.42
N PRO A 19 20.81 -36.78 9.54
CA PRO A 19 21.27 -35.40 9.67
C PRO A 19 22.73 -35.23 9.22
N ARG A 20 23.01 -34.23 8.37
CA ARG A 20 24.35 -33.89 7.85
C ARG A 20 24.95 -34.90 6.85
N GLN A 21 24.18 -35.86 6.37
CA GLN A 21 24.59 -36.82 5.33
C GLN A 21 24.01 -36.51 3.94
N GLU A 22 23.38 -35.34 3.77
CA GLU A 22 22.70 -34.92 2.55
C GLU A 22 23.66 -34.90 1.35
N LYS A 23 24.88 -34.36 1.53
CA LYS A 23 25.91 -34.32 0.46
C LYS A 23 26.32 -35.71 -0.01
N LYS A 24 26.47 -36.67 0.91
CA LYS A 24 26.81 -38.06 0.58
C LYS A 24 25.68 -38.70 -0.20
N PHE A 25 24.44 -38.51 0.26
CA PHE A 25 23.25 -39.05 -0.39
C PHE A 25 23.03 -38.46 -1.79
N VAL A 26 23.19 -37.14 -1.97
CA VAL A 26 23.13 -36.49 -3.29
C VAL A 26 24.18 -37.08 -4.23
N LYS A 27 25.41 -37.32 -3.77
CA LYS A 27 26.46 -37.94 -4.59
C LYS A 27 26.07 -39.35 -5.07
N LEU A 28 25.43 -40.15 -4.22
CA LEU A 28 24.94 -41.48 -4.60
C LEU A 28 23.83 -41.38 -5.66
N LEU A 29 22.87 -40.46 -5.46
CA LEU A 29 21.80 -40.23 -6.43
C LEU A 29 22.33 -39.75 -7.79
N GLU A 30 23.30 -38.84 -7.82
CA GLU A 30 23.91 -38.38 -9.08
C GLU A 30 24.68 -39.50 -9.79
N GLN A 31 25.36 -40.38 -9.04
CA GLN A 31 25.99 -41.58 -9.61
C GLN A 31 24.97 -42.58 -10.18
N TYR A 32 23.82 -42.75 -9.53
CA TYR A 32 22.75 -43.62 -10.00
C TYR A 32 22.00 -43.02 -11.20
N LYS A 33 21.78 -41.70 -11.20
CA LYS A 33 21.22 -40.95 -12.33
C LYS A 33 22.05 -41.11 -13.61
N ALA A 34 23.38 -41.25 -13.51
CA ALA A 34 24.21 -41.56 -14.66
C ALA A 34 23.92 -42.95 -15.28
N LYS A 35 23.31 -43.86 -14.50
CA LYS A 35 22.95 -45.24 -14.92
C LYS A 35 21.45 -45.39 -15.27
N SER A 36 20.57 -44.64 -14.60
CA SER A 36 19.13 -44.64 -14.80
C SER A 36 18.64 -43.29 -15.32
N LYS A 37 18.03 -43.27 -16.52
CA LYS A 37 17.47 -42.05 -17.14
C LYS A 37 16.20 -41.51 -16.45
N ASN A 38 15.69 -42.18 -15.42
CA ASN A 38 14.40 -41.90 -14.80
C ASN A 38 14.50 -41.15 -13.45
N ILE A 39 15.70 -40.69 -13.08
CA ILE A 39 15.94 -39.64 -12.06
C ILE A 39 16.49 -38.44 -12.81
N LEU A 40 15.79 -37.31 -12.77
CA LEU A 40 16.16 -36.12 -13.55
C LEU A 40 16.94 -35.12 -12.71
N GLU A 41 16.50 -34.84 -11.49
CA GLU A 41 17.08 -33.78 -10.66
C GLU A 41 17.14 -34.17 -9.18
N VAL A 42 18.18 -33.69 -8.51
CA VAL A 42 18.38 -33.88 -7.07
C VAL A 42 18.65 -32.51 -6.47
N TYR A 43 17.92 -32.15 -5.42
CA TYR A 43 18.05 -30.87 -4.75
C TYR A 43 18.16 -31.03 -3.24
N ALA A 44 19.23 -30.48 -2.65
CA ALA A 44 19.43 -30.46 -1.20
C ALA A 44 19.51 -29.01 -0.69
N PRO A 45 18.52 -28.53 0.08
CA PRO A 45 18.51 -27.17 0.60
C PRO A 45 19.55 -26.98 1.71
N THR A 46 20.72 -26.44 1.37
CA THR A 46 21.82 -26.24 2.32
C THR A 46 22.00 -24.78 2.76
N HIS A 47 21.37 -23.83 2.07
CA HIS A 47 21.55 -22.38 2.28
C HIS A 47 20.63 -21.78 3.37
N THR A 48 19.43 -22.32 3.62
CA THR A 48 18.61 -21.84 4.75
C THR A 48 19.24 -22.28 6.06
N THR A 49 19.66 -21.33 6.91
CA THR A 49 20.22 -21.58 8.23
C THR A 49 19.40 -20.87 9.31
N VAL A 50 19.35 -21.46 10.50
CA VAL A 50 18.71 -20.91 11.70
C VAL A 50 19.72 -20.86 12.84
N THR A 51 19.63 -19.81 13.65
CA THR A 51 20.40 -19.70 14.89
C THR A 51 19.78 -20.62 15.94
N VAL A 52 20.53 -21.64 16.35
CA VAL A 52 20.17 -22.53 17.45
C VAL A 52 20.93 -22.07 18.69
N ARG A 53 20.18 -21.62 19.71
CA ARG A 53 20.74 -21.35 21.04
C ARG A 53 21.10 -22.68 21.71
N GLY A 54 22.35 -22.84 22.12
CA GLY A 54 22.81 -23.94 22.95
C GLY A 54 23.72 -23.45 24.06
N ASP A 55 24.03 -24.33 25.01
CA ASP A 55 24.81 -24.00 26.22
C ASP A 55 26.23 -23.47 25.93
N ASN A 56 26.77 -23.73 24.73
CA ASN A 56 28.06 -23.23 24.25
C ASN A 56 27.93 -22.10 23.21
N GLY A 57 26.85 -21.33 23.26
CA GLY A 57 26.60 -20.18 22.39
C GLY A 57 25.75 -20.47 21.15
N ASP A 58 25.40 -19.40 20.44
CA ASP A 58 24.56 -19.42 19.25
C ASP A 58 25.29 -20.10 18.08
N LYS A 59 24.69 -21.16 17.51
CA LYS A 59 25.21 -21.87 16.34
C LYS A 59 24.25 -21.79 15.16
N GLN A 60 24.77 -21.45 13.99
CA GLN A 60 24.05 -21.52 12.72
C GLN A 60 23.91 -23.00 12.29
N ALA A 61 22.69 -23.48 12.10
CA ALA A 61 22.39 -24.83 11.61
C ALA A 61 21.41 -24.78 10.43
N PRO A 62 21.51 -25.65 9.42
CA PRO A 62 20.55 -25.63 8.32
C PRO A 62 19.11 -25.84 8.82
N LEU A 63 18.12 -25.16 8.22
CA LEU A 63 16.71 -25.33 8.57
C LEU A 63 16.19 -26.71 8.11
N PHE A 64 16.70 -27.20 6.98
CA PHE A 64 16.25 -28.42 6.32
C PHE A 64 17.27 -29.57 6.46
N VAL A 65 17.79 -29.76 7.68
CA VAL A 65 18.72 -30.86 7.95
C VAL A 65 18.06 -32.21 7.70
N GLY A 66 18.76 -33.05 6.95
CA GLY A 66 18.37 -34.42 6.62
C GLY A 66 17.31 -34.50 5.54
N ILE A 67 17.15 -33.49 4.68
CA ILE A 67 16.11 -33.47 3.64
C ILE A 67 16.77 -33.32 2.26
N VAL A 68 16.39 -34.20 1.34
CA VAL A 68 16.76 -34.15 -0.08
C VAL A 68 15.50 -34.33 -0.93
N PHE A 69 15.34 -33.50 -1.96
CA PHE A 69 14.25 -33.58 -2.92
C PHE A 69 14.75 -34.24 -4.21
N VAL A 70 13.95 -35.12 -4.78
CA VAL A 70 14.34 -35.89 -5.97
C VAL A 70 13.22 -35.86 -6.99
N LEU A 71 13.50 -35.36 -8.21
CA LEU A 71 12.59 -35.42 -9.35
C LEU A 71 12.83 -36.73 -10.09
N ALA A 72 11.90 -37.68 -9.97
CA ALA A 72 12.04 -39.01 -10.54
C ALA A 72 10.68 -39.62 -10.87
N THR A 73 10.70 -40.78 -11.54
CA THR A 73 9.55 -41.69 -11.53
C THR A 73 9.50 -42.46 -10.21
N GLN A 74 8.31 -42.83 -9.75
CA GLN A 74 8.16 -43.56 -8.48
C GLN A 74 8.99 -44.84 -8.46
N LYS A 75 8.95 -45.60 -9.57
CA LYS A 75 9.70 -46.85 -9.70
C LYS A 75 11.20 -46.63 -9.55
N SER A 76 11.77 -45.67 -10.29
CA SER A 76 13.22 -45.45 -10.24
C SER A 76 13.71 -44.99 -8.87
N LEU A 77 12.90 -44.26 -8.12
CA LEU A 77 13.24 -43.90 -6.75
C LEU A 77 13.17 -45.10 -5.82
N ILE A 78 12.14 -45.95 -5.91
CA ILE A 78 12.06 -47.19 -5.11
C ILE A 78 13.28 -48.07 -5.39
N ASP A 79 13.57 -48.35 -6.66
CA ASP A 79 14.69 -49.23 -7.06
C ASP A 79 16.02 -48.72 -6.46
N PHE A 80 16.28 -47.40 -6.55
CA PHE A 80 17.44 -46.78 -5.91
C PHE A 80 17.45 -46.97 -4.38
N MET A 81 16.29 -46.79 -3.73
CA MET A 81 16.19 -46.89 -2.28
C MET A 81 16.31 -48.33 -1.78
N GLU A 82 15.96 -49.34 -2.58
CA GLU A 82 16.19 -50.76 -2.25
C GLU A 82 17.68 -51.11 -2.29
N GLU A 83 18.42 -50.60 -3.29
CA GLU A 83 19.88 -50.78 -3.39
C GLU A 83 20.65 -50.02 -2.28
N HIS A 84 20.06 -48.96 -1.73
CA HIS A 84 20.70 -48.05 -0.78
C HIS A 84 19.89 -47.83 0.52
N ALA A 85 19.19 -48.85 0.99
CA ALA A 85 18.19 -48.78 2.08
C ALA A 85 18.68 -48.16 3.40
N MET A 86 20.00 -48.12 3.65
CA MET A 86 20.59 -47.56 4.88
C MET A 86 20.90 -46.05 4.80
N GLU A 87 20.77 -45.44 3.63
CA GLU A 87 21.24 -44.07 3.35
C GLU A 87 20.12 -43.01 3.40
N GLY A 88 18.84 -43.42 3.36
CA GLY A 88 17.69 -42.51 3.48
C GLY A 88 16.34 -43.22 3.60
N VAL A 89 15.27 -42.44 3.81
CA VAL A 89 13.88 -42.93 3.91
C VAL A 89 12.97 -42.01 3.11
N VAL A 90 12.23 -42.55 2.14
CA VAL A 90 11.23 -41.79 1.38
C VAL A 90 10.07 -41.41 2.31
N GLN A 91 9.60 -40.16 2.23
CA GLN A 91 8.43 -39.74 2.99
C GLN A 91 7.13 -40.17 2.30
N TYR A 92 6.21 -40.65 3.12
CA TYR A 92 4.88 -41.05 2.71
C TYR A 92 3.82 -40.16 3.36
N GLU A 93 2.65 -40.08 2.72
CA GLU A 93 1.49 -39.41 3.28
C GLU A 93 0.97 -40.14 4.53
N ARG A 94 0.44 -39.36 5.48
CA ARG A 94 -0.11 -39.92 6.72
C ARG A 94 -1.45 -40.56 6.38
N LYS A 95 -1.64 -41.84 6.74
CA LYS A 95 -2.92 -42.53 6.55
C LYS A 95 -4.05 -41.77 7.26
N THR A 96 -5.02 -41.33 6.48
CA THR A 96 -6.19 -40.58 6.95
C THR A 96 -7.38 -41.49 7.25
N GLU A 97 -7.49 -42.65 6.60
CA GLU A 97 -8.58 -43.62 6.83
C GLU A 97 -8.14 -45.10 6.78
N LYS A 98 -8.95 -46.00 7.36
CA LYS A 98 -8.73 -47.46 7.33
C LYS A 98 -8.97 -47.99 5.91
N GLY A 99 -7.89 -48.17 5.16
CA GLY A 99 -7.91 -48.88 3.87
C GLY A 99 -7.12 -48.22 2.74
N GLU A 100 -6.71 -46.97 2.91
CA GLU A 100 -5.91 -46.28 1.90
C GLU A 100 -4.47 -46.82 1.84
N LYS A 101 -4.01 -47.09 0.61
CA LYS A 101 -2.61 -47.44 0.33
C LYS A 101 -1.72 -46.24 0.65
N THR A 102 -0.62 -46.48 1.35
CA THR A 102 0.37 -45.44 1.65
C THR A 102 0.97 -44.89 0.36
N ARG A 103 0.73 -43.63 0.04
CA ARG A 103 1.32 -42.96 -1.15
C ARG A 103 2.58 -42.20 -0.76
N MET A 104 3.55 -42.15 -1.67
CA MET A 104 4.71 -41.29 -1.49
C MET A 104 4.26 -39.84 -1.50
N ARG A 105 4.88 -39.01 -0.66
CA ARG A 105 4.59 -37.58 -0.65
C ARG A 105 5.19 -36.94 -1.89
N VAL A 106 4.32 -36.43 -2.76
CA VAL A 106 4.67 -35.68 -3.97
C VAL A 106 4.57 -34.19 -3.70
N ILE A 107 5.53 -33.42 -4.22
CA ILE A 107 5.50 -31.96 -4.22
C ILE A 107 5.15 -31.49 -5.63
N PRO A 108 4.14 -30.62 -5.80
CA PRO A 108 3.87 -30.00 -7.09
C PRO A 108 5.08 -29.24 -7.64
N GLU A 109 5.35 -29.37 -8.93
CA GLU A 109 6.48 -28.70 -9.63
C GLU A 109 6.53 -27.19 -9.33
N GLU A 110 5.37 -26.51 -9.38
CA GLU A 110 5.28 -25.08 -9.08
C GLU A 110 5.74 -24.74 -7.65
N GLN A 111 5.37 -25.58 -6.67
CA GLN A 111 5.81 -25.40 -5.28
C GLN A 111 7.31 -25.65 -5.12
N MET A 112 7.84 -26.66 -5.82
CA MET A 112 9.26 -26.98 -5.77
C MET A 112 10.11 -25.88 -6.40
N ARG A 113 9.70 -25.36 -7.56
CA ARG A 113 10.36 -24.23 -8.22
C ARG A 113 10.39 -23.00 -7.32
N ALA A 114 9.25 -22.60 -6.78
CA ALA A 114 9.16 -21.47 -5.85
C ALA A 114 10.04 -21.67 -4.60
N PHE A 115 10.09 -22.89 -4.06
CA PHE A 115 10.95 -23.23 -2.92
C PHE A 115 12.43 -23.13 -3.23
N ARG A 116 12.88 -23.65 -4.39
CA ARG A 116 14.27 -23.57 -4.85
C ARG A 116 14.70 -22.14 -5.07
N ASP A 117 13.91 -21.40 -5.84
CA ASP A 117 14.18 -20.00 -6.15
C ASP A 117 14.26 -19.17 -4.85
N PHE A 118 13.38 -19.43 -3.89
CA PHE A 118 13.45 -18.78 -2.58
C PHE A 118 14.73 -19.15 -1.83
N ASN A 119 15.04 -20.44 -1.73
CA ASN A 119 16.16 -20.92 -0.93
C ASN A 119 17.52 -20.53 -1.50
N GLU A 120 17.66 -20.49 -2.82
CA GLU A 120 18.90 -20.11 -3.50
C GLU A 120 19.15 -18.60 -3.44
N ASN A 121 18.10 -17.77 -3.47
CA ASN A 121 18.25 -16.31 -3.57
C ASN A 121 18.12 -15.56 -2.23
N TYR A 122 17.35 -16.07 -1.26
CA TYR A 122 16.94 -15.29 -0.09
C TYR A 122 17.21 -15.96 1.26
N ALA A 123 17.46 -17.26 1.30
CA ALA A 123 17.49 -17.98 2.57
C ALA A 123 18.61 -17.55 3.53
N GLU A 124 19.77 -17.14 3.01
CA GLU A 124 20.87 -16.65 3.83
C GLU A 124 20.59 -15.25 4.44
N GLN A 125 19.71 -14.49 3.80
CA GLN A 125 19.34 -13.13 4.23
C GLN A 125 18.13 -13.14 5.18
N MET A 126 17.40 -14.25 5.21
CA MET A 126 16.18 -14.44 5.97
C MET A 126 16.46 -14.54 7.46
N ILE A 127 15.70 -13.80 8.27
CA ILE A 127 15.76 -13.88 9.73
C ILE A 127 14.39 -14.31 10.26
N ILE A 128 14.37 -15.39 11.06
CA ILE A 128 13.19 -15.76 11.83
C ILE A 128 13.11 -14.85 13.05
N LEU A 129 11.95 -14.21 13.22
CA LEU A 129 11.70 -13.26 14.29
C LEU A 129 11.06 -13.97 15.49
N GLU A 130 11.48 -13.58 16.70
CA GLU A 130 10.95 -14.16 17.95
C GLU A 130 9.51 -13.71 18.23
N ARG A 131 9.14 -12.50 17.79
CA ARG A 131 7.80 -11.94 18.02
C ARG A 131 6.77 -12.45 17.00
N PRO A 132 5.50 -12.58 17.39
CA PRO A 132 4.43 -12.94 16.46
C PRO A 132 4.27 -11.87 15.38
N TYR A 133 3.81 -12.28 14.21
CA TYR A 133 3.63 -11.41 13.04
C TYR A 133 2.76 -10.17 13.32
N THR A 134 1.74 -10.34 14.17
CA THR A 134 0.81 -9.28 14.56
C THR A 134 1.49 -8.11 15.26
N ASP A 135 2.59 -8.34 15.98
CA ASP A 135 3.35 -7.28 16.66
C ASP A 135 3.98 -6.30 15.65
N TYR A 136 4.16 -6.72 14.40
CA TYR A 136 4.73 -5.90 13.34
C TYR A 136 3.69 -5.11 12.56
N ALA A 137 2.40 -5.23 12.90
CA ALA A 137 1.36 -4.36 12.35
C ALA A 137 1.55 -2.90 12.80
N PHE A 138 2.23 -2.67 13.95
CA PHE A 138 2.47 -1.35 14.50
C PHE A 138 3.96 -1.10 14.72
N ASN A 139 4.36 0.16 14.63
CA ASN A 139 5.70 0.58 14.98
C ASN A 139 5.79 0.80 16.50
N PRO A 140 6.62 0.02 17.23
CA PRO A 140 6.65 0.07 18.69
C PRO A 140 7.16 1.41 19.25
N LYS A 141 7.85 2.24 18.44
CA LYS A 141 8.33 3.55 18.87
C LYS A 141 7.29 4.65 18.73
N THR A 142 6.47 4.57 17.69
CA THR A 142 5.53 5.65 17.35
C THR A 142 4.08 5.29 17.64
N GLY A 143 3.77 4.02 17.95
CA GLY A 143 2.40 3.51 18.04
C GLY A 143 1.68 3.41 16.68
N ASN A 144 2.12 4.18 15.68
CA ASN A 144 1.51 4.19 14.35
C ASN A 144 1.62 2.84 13.62
N PRO A 145 0.60 2.47 12.81
CA PRO A 145 0.63 1.30 11.93
C PRO A 145 1.85 1.29 10.99
N ASN A 146 2.42 0.12 10.72
CA ASN A 146 3.40 -0.06 9.65
C ASN A 146 2.68 -0.16 8.29
N GLU A 147 3.39 0.20 7.21
CA GLU A 147 2.85 0.01 5.86
C GLU A 147 2.75 -1.48 5.55
N ILE A 148 1.65 -1.89 4.93
CA ILE A 148 1.49 -3.24 4.39
C ILE A 148 1.69 -3.21 2.88
N VAL A 149 2.36 -4.23 2.37
CA VAL A 149 2.67 -4.36 0.96
C VAL A 149 2.44 -5.77 0.44
N ARG A 150 2.24 -5.88 -0.87
CA ARG A 150 2.27 -7.13 -1.62
C ARG A 150 3.41 -7.12 -2.62
N VAL A 151 4.16 -8.22 -2.69
CA VAL A 151 5.19 -8.42 -3.70
C VAL A 151 4.53 -8.79 -5.03
N ILE A 152 4.92 -8.10 -6.11
CA ILE A 152 4.28 -8.19 -7.43
C ILE A 152 4.92 -9.27 -8.32
N ASP A 153 6.21 -9.52 -8.16
CA ASP A 153 6.99 -10.43 -9.00
C ASP A 153 8.07 -11.21 -8.20
N GLY A 154 8.80 -12.06 -8.92
CA GLY A 154 9.84 -12.91 -8.34
C GLY A 154 9.32 -14.03 -7.41
N PRO A 155 10.22 -14.68 -6.65
CA PRO A 155 9.90 -15.87 -5.87
C PRO A 155 8.93 -15.65 -4.70
N LEU A 156 8.73 -14.39 -4.32
CA LEU A 156 7.77 -13.98 -3.29
C LEU A 156 6.51 -13.35 -3.88
N LYS A 157 6.27 -13.45 -5.20
CA LYS A 157 5.06 -12.93 -5.83
C LYS A 157 3.78 -13.33 -5.07
N GLY A 158 2.92 -12.34 -4.82
CA GLY A 158 1.68 -12.49 -4.06
C GLY A 158 1.87 -12.55 -2.55
N ARG A 159 3.10 -12.49 -2.02
CA ARG A 159 3.34 -12.46 -0.57
C ARG A 159 3.08 -11.08 -0.02
N GLU A 160 2.44 -11.08 1.14
CA GLU A 160 2.05 -9.88 1.87
C GLU A 160 2.82 -9.78 3.17
N GLY A 161 3.15 -8.55 3.53
CA GLY A 161 3.91 -8.29 4.73
C GLY A 161 3.95 -6.82 5.11
N TYR A 162 4.42 -6.58 6.32
CA TYR A 162 4.65 -5.23 6.83
C TYR A 162 6.05 -4.74 6.46
N ILE A 163 6.16 -3.47 6.10
CA ILE A 163 7.43 -2.76 6.07
C ILE A 163 7.76 -2.33 7.49
N ALA A 164 8.62 -3.11 8.15
CA ALA A 164 9.11 -2.79 9.48
C ALA A 164 10.55 -2.24 9.42
N ARG A 165 10.82 -1.22 10.23
CA ARG A 165 12.16 -0.64 10.33
C ARG A 165 12.94 -1.30 11.46
N PHE A 166 14.02 -1.98 11.11
CA PHE A 166 14.99 -2.51 12.06
C PHE A 166 16.23 -1.62 12.02
N ARG A 167 16.41 -0.80 13.07
CA ARG A 167 17.43 0.26 13.11
C ARG A 167 17.24 1.26 11.96
N ARG A 168 18.07 1.19 10.91
CA ARG A 168 17.98 2.05 9.70
C ARG A 168 17.49 1.28 8.46
N ASP A 169 17.37 -0.04 8.54
CA ASP A 169 16.99 -0.89 7.41
C ASP A 169 15.47 -1.11 7.38
N LYS A 170 14.87 -0.94 6.20
CA LYS A 170 13.46 -1.23 5.95
C LYS A 170 13.35 -2.67 5.44
N ARG A 171 12.66 -3.51 6.17
CA ARG A 171 12.61 -4.96 5.94
C ARG A 171 11.19 -5.41 5.65
N LEU A 172 11.04 -6.41 4.78
CA LEU A 172 9.76 -7.09 4.58
C LEU A 172 9.57 -8.09 5.72
N VAL A 173 8.52 -7.91 6.53
CA VAL A 173 8.12 -8.87 7.55
C VAL A 173 6.86 -9.59 7.09
N PHE A 174 6.88 -10.92 6.96
CA PHE A 174 5.75 -11.72 6.50
C PHE A 174 5.62 -13.05 7.24
N GLN A 175 4.49 -13.74 7.09
CA GLN A 175 4.28 -15.08 7.64
C GLN A 175 4.73 -16.16 6.65
N MET A 176 5.55 -17.09 7.12
CA MET A 176 5.91 -18.31 6.40
C MET A 176 5.32 -19.53 7.12
N ARG A 177 4.82 -20.51 6.38
CA ARG A 177 4.32 -21.76 6.99
C ARG A 177 5.50 -22.54 7.59
N GLY A 178 5.36 -22.94 8.85
CA GLY A 178 6.33 -23.78 9.54
C GLY A 178 6.18 -25.26 9.20
N LEU A 179 7.07 -26.09 9.74
CA LEU A 179 7.13 -27.53 9.48
C LEU A 179 5.97 -28.32 10.12
N LYS A 180 5.35 -27.79 11.18
CA LYS A 180 4.17 -28.40 11.81
C LYS A 180 2.90 -27.91 11.11
N LYS A 181 1.89 -28.79 11.04
CA LYS A 181 0.56 -28.42 10.54
C LYS A 181 0.06 -27.20 11.32
N ASP A 182 -0.39 -26.19 10.57
CA ASP A 182 -0.91 -24.91 11.06
C ASP A 182 0.05 -24.10 11.95
N SER A 183 1.35 -24.38 11.86
CA SER A 183 2.39 -23.52 12.42
C SER A 183 2.82 -22.45 11.41
N TYR A 184 3.07 -21.24 11.91
CA TYR A 184 3.58 -20.12 11.13
C TYR A 184 4.79 -19.52 11.83
N LEU A 185 5.78 -19.12 11.04
CA LEU A 185 6.97 -18.41 11.47
C LEU A 185 6.85 -16.97 10.98
N THR A 186 7.21 -16.03 11.85
CA THR A 186 7.39 -14.63 11.46
C THR A 186 8.78 -14.47 10.87
N VAL A 187 8.87 -13.92 9.68
CA VAL A 187 10.10 -13.87 8.90
C VAL A 187 10.38 -12.44 8.46
N SER A 188 11.64 -12.03 8.52
CA SER A 188 12.12 -10.75 8.01
C SER A 188 13.13 -10.96 6.87
N LEU A 189 12.95 -10.22 5.78
CA LEU A 189 13.95 -10.09 4.70
C LEU A 189 14.49 -8.65 4.64
N PRO A 190 15.82 -8.45 4.56
CA PRO A 190 16.43 -7.13 4.49
C PRO A 190 16.06 -6.39 3.21
N ASN A 191 16.16 -5.07 3.27
CA ASN A 191 16.04 -4.16 2.13
C ASN A 191 14.81 -4.46 1.24
N ILE A 192 13.63 -4.04 1.72
CA ILE A 192 12.35 -4.16 1.01
C ILE A 192 12.41 -3.68 -0.45
N TRP A 193 13.30 -2.75 -0.76
CA TRP A 193 13.48 -2.16 -2.08
C TRP A 193 14.13 -3.09 -3.11
N ASN A 194 14.58 -4.27 -2.69
CA ASN A 194 14.97 -5.34 -3.60
C ASN A 194 13.76 -6.06 -4.20
N PHE A 195 12.56 -5.81 -3.68
CA PHE A 195 11.31 -6.41 -4.14
C PHE A 195 10.48 -5.34 -4.84
N HIS A 196 9.88 -5.73 -5.96
CA HIS A 196 8.83 -4.93 -6.55
C HIS A 196 7.56 -5.11 -5.72
N VAL A 197 7.12 -4.03 -5.07
CA VAL A 197 6.01 -4.09 -4.12
C VAL A 197 4.98 -3.01 -4.40
N VAL A 198 3.71 -3.36 -4.21
CA VAL A 198 2.60 -2.42 -4.14
C VAL A 198 2.17 -2.25 -2.69
N ARG A 199 1.78 -1.04 -2.31
CA ARG A 199 1.16 -0.74 -1.02
C ARG A 199 -0.28 -1.24 -1.04
N LEU A 200 -0.70 -1.90 0.03
CA LEU A 200 -2.11 -2.21 0.29
C LEU A 200 -2.70 -1.17 1.25
N HIS A 201 -3.97 -0.83 1.08
CA HIS A 201 -4.72 -0.04 2.05
C HIS A 201 -4.91 -0.88 3.33
N ASN A 202 -4.58 -0.34 4.50
CA ASN A 202 -4.85 -1.04 5.75
C ASN A 202 -6.26 -0.69 6.26
N ALA A 203 -7.21 -1.59 6.08
CA ALA A 203 -8.61 -1.35 6.42
C ALA A 203 -8.88 -1.11 7.92
N GLU A 204 -7.92 -1.42 8.80
CA GLU A 204 -8.07 -1.32 10.26
C GLU A 204 -7.15 -0.26 10.88
N GLY A 205 -6.41 0.50 10.07
CA GLY A 205 -5.44 1.47 10.58
C GLY A 205 -4.52 2.00 9.49
N ASP A 206 -5.08 2.58 8.42
CA ASP A 206 -4.26 3.17 7.38
C ASP A 206 -3.61 4.47 7.85
N ARG A 207 -2.30 4.61 7.65
CA ARG A 207 -1.56 5.82 8.04
C ARG A 207 -2.06 7.07 7.33
N LEU A 208 -2.56 6.93 6.10
CA LEU A 208 -3.10 8.05 5.34
C LEU A 208 -4.46 8.45 5.93
N SER A 209 -5.36 7.50 6.17
CA SER A 209 -6.68 7.73 6.79
C SER A 209 -6.58 8.38 8.18
N ILE A 210 -5.63 7.94 9.01
CA ILE A 210 -5.34 8.56 10.32
C ILE A 210 -4.76 9.97 10.11
N GLY A 211 -3.87 10.13 9.13
CA GLY A 211 -3.21 11.40 8.83
C GLY A 211 -4.15 12.49 8.31
N THR A 212 -5.34 12.13 7.81
CA THR A 212 -6.34 13.05 7.24
C THR A 212 -7.50 13.35 8.18
N GLU A 213 -7.65 12.67 9.34
CA GLU A 213 -8.82 12.79 10.23
C GLU A 213 -9.19 14.25 10.55
N LYS A 214 -8.22 15.05 10.99
CA LYS A 214 -8.44 16.47 11.29
C LYS A 214 -8.84 17.28 10.07
N GLY A 215 -8.22 16.98 8.92
CA GLY A 215 -8.56 17.59 7.64
C GLY A 215 -9.98 17.25 7.22
N ARG A 216 -10.41 15.99 7.40
CA ARG A 216 -11.79 15.54 7.13
C ARG A 216 -12.81 16.22 8.05
N ALA A 217 -12.51 16.43 9.33
CA ALA A 217 -13.39 17.18 10.24
C ALA A 217 -13.58 18.63 9.78
N ILE A 218 -12.48 19.33 9.49
CA ILE A 218 -12.53 20.71 9.01
C ILE A 218 -13.27 20.79 7.68
N ASP A 219 -12.95 19.91 6.75
CA ASP A 219 -13.57 19.86 5.42
C ASP A 219 -15.08 19.58 5.48
N LEU A 220 -15.53 18.68 6.36
CA LEU A 220 -16.94 18.45 6.64
C LEU A 220 -17.65 19.74 7.09
N LEU A 221 -17.08 20.44 8.09
CA LEU A 221 -17.65 21.69 8.60
C LEU A 221 -17.66 22.78 7.53
N ILE A 222 -16.56 22.94 6.78
CA ILE A 222 -16.46 23.89 5.67
C ILE A 222 -17.51 23.57 4.61
N GLY A 223 -17.67 22.30 4.23
CA GLY A 223 -18.66 21.87 3.26
C GLY A 223 -20.08 22.22 3.68
N ILE A 224 -20.45 21.96 4.95
CA ILE A 224 -21.74 22.32 5.52
C ILE A 224 -21.96 23.84 5.49
N LEU A 225 -20.96 24.62 5.91
CA LEU A 225 -21.03 26.08 5.94
C LEU A 225 -21.19 26.66 4.52
N GLN A 226 -20.41 26.16 3.56
CA GLN A 226 -20.50 26.57 2.16
C GLN A 226 -21.86 26.22 1.55
N ALA A 227 -22.41 25.04 1.85
CA ALA A 227 -23.74 24.64 1.40
C ALA A 227 -24.88 25.46 2.05
N CYS A 228 -24.64 26.08 3.21
CA CYS A 228 -25.55 27.04 3.82
C CYS A 228 -25.40 28.47 3.27
N GLY A 229 -24.45 28.71 2.36
CA GLY A 229 -24.29 29.99 1.67
C GLY A 229 -23.52 31.05 2.45
N TYR A 230 -22.70 30.68 3.45
CA TYR A 230 -21.95 31.66 4.25
C TYR A 230 -20.82 32.37 3.49
N GLY A 231 -20.38 31.87 2.33
CA GLY A 231 -19.40 32.54 1.47
C GLY A 231 -18.13 32.96 2.24
N GLU A 232 -17.79 34.25 2.22
CA GLU A 232 -16.64 34.81 2.94
C GLU A 232 -16.71 34.65 4.47
N GLN A 233 -17.91 34.48 5.04
CA GLN A 233 -18.11 34.22 6.48
C GLN A 233 -17.82 32.77 6.89
N THR A 234 -17.52 31.88 5.94
CA THR A 234 -17.27 30.45 6.22
C THR A 234 -16.14 30.25 7.23
N LEU A 235 -14.96 30.85 7.02
CA LEU A 235 -13.83 30.67 7.94
C LEU A 235 -14.06 31.32 9.32
N PRO A 236 -14.53 32.57 9.43
CA PRO A 236 -14.90 33.15 10.72
C PRO A 236 -15.87 32.26 11.52
N LEU A 237 -16.93 31.76 10.88
CA LEU A 237 -17.94 30.93 11.53
C LEU A 237 -17.42 29.53 11.89
N LEU A 238 -16.56 28.94 11.05
CA LEU A 238 -15.84 27.72 11.39
C LEU A 238 -15.06 27.88 12.70
N TYR A 239 -14.32 28.99 12.85
CA TYR A 239 -13.56 29.24 14.06
C TYR A 239 -14.47 29.44 15.28
N GLU A 240 -15.57 30.18 15.13
CA GLU A 240 -16.56 30.33 16.21
C GLU A 240 -17.15 28.98 16.64
N ILE A 241 -17.47 28.10 15.70
CA ILE A 241 -17.96 26.75 15.99
C ILE A 241 -16.94 25.95 16.78
N ILE A 242 -15.67 25.96 16.35
CA ILE A 242 -14.59 25.25 17.03
C ILE A 242 -14.36 25.82 18.44
N ASP A 243 -14.31 27.14 18.58
CA ASP A 243 -14.13 27.82 19.87
C ASP A 243 -15.27 27.46 20.85
N ASN A 244 -16.52 27.48 20.37
CA ASN A 244 -17.69 27.08 21.17
C ASN A 244 -17.62 25.61 21.60
N LEU A 245 -17.27 24.70 20.69
CA LEU A 245 -17.19 23.27 20.98
C LEU A 245 -16.03 22.94 21.93
N THR A 246 -14.93 23.69 21.87
CA THR A 246 -13.80 23.55 22.80
C THR A 246 -14.20 23.89 24.24
N VAL A 247 -15.04 24.91 24.43
CA VAL A 247 -15.58 25.27 25.76
C VAL A 247 -16.68 24.30 26.20
N ARG A 248 -17.56 23.93 25.29
CA ARG A 248 -18.69 23.03 25.54
C ARG A 248 -18.79 21.98 24.42
N PRO A 249 -18.22 20.77 24.61
CA PRO A 249 -18.14 19.74 23.57
C PRO A 249 -19.50 19.02 23.40
N SER A 250 -20.52 19.77 22.99
CA SER A 250 -21.89 19.31 22.80
C SER A 250 -22.43 19.86 21.50
N LEU A 251 -22.47 19.01 20.47
CA LEU A 251 -23.08 19.32 19.18
C LEU A 251 -24.57 19.65 19.32
N VAL A 252 -25.28 19.01 20.26
CA VAL A 252 -26.68 19.32 20.56
C VAL A 252 -26.84 20.76 21.06
N SER A 253 -25.99 21.20 22.00
CA SER A 253 -26.02 22.58 22.46
C SER A 253 -25.67 23.55 21.33
N LEU A 254 -24.63 23.25 20.56
CA LEU A 254 -24.24 24.06 19.41
C LEU A 254 -25.42 24.26 18.45
N CYS A 255 -26.12 23.19 18.08
CA CYS A 255 -27.31 23.29 17.22
C CYS A 255 -28.40 24.17 17.85
N GLN A 256 -28.70 23.99 19.14
CA GLN A 256 -29.69 24.83 19.83
C GLN A 256 -29.29 26.31 19.85
N ASP A 257 -28.02 26.61 20.07
CA ASP A 257 -27.51 27.98 20.14
C ASP A 257 -27.50 28.64 18.75
N LEU A 258 -27.11 27.91 17.70
CA LEU A 258 -27.21 28.34 16.31
C LEU A 258 -28.67 28.62 15.92
N HIS A 259 -29.60 27.73 16.26
CA HIS A 259 -31.02 27.94 15.99
C HIS A 259 -31.55 29.21 16.67
N LYS A 260 -31.17 29.46 17.94
CA LYS A 260 -31.55 30.69 18.67
C LYS A 260 -30.95 31.96 18.07
N LYS A 261 -29.75 31.88 17.50
CA LYS A 261 -29.09 32.99 16.78
C LYS A 261 -29.71 33.29 15.41
N GLY A 262 -30.60 32.42 14.92
CA GLY A 262 -31.25 32.55 13.62
C GLY A 262 -30.59 31.72 12.50
N ASP A 263 -29.47 31.04 12.78
CA ASP A 263 -28.74 30.16 11.85
C ASP A 263 -29.44 28.79 11.68
N THR A 264 -30.72 28.83 11.32
CA THR A 264 -31.61 27.66 11.31
C THR A 264 -31.17 26.61 10.29
N ALA A 265 -30.74 27.02 9.10
CA ALA A 265 -30.27 26.10 8.06
C ALA A 265 -29.01 25.34 8.51
N LEU A 266 -28.06 26.06 9.12
CA LEU A 266 -26.83 25.46 9.65
C LEU A 266 -27.11 24.52 10.82
N SER A 267 -27.97 24.93 11.75
CA SER A 267 -28.40 24.07 12.85
C SER A 267 -29.05 22.78 12.36
N MET A 268 -29.91 22.85 11.35
CA MET A 268 -30.57 21.67 10.78
C MET A 268 -29.56 20.75 10.08
N ARG A 269 -28.59 21.31 9.33
CA ARG A 269 -27.53 20.55 8.67
C ARG A 269 -26.61 19.85 9.67
N LEU A 270 -26.16 20.55 10.71
CA LEU A 270 -25.33 19.95 11.76
C LEU A 270 -26.07 18.87 12.55
N ALA A 271 -27.40 18.97 12.69
CA ALA A 271 -28.21 17.94 13.33
C ALA A 271 -28.33 16.64 12.49
N GLN A 272 -27.99 16.68 11.20
CA GLN A 272 -28.07 15.53 10.29
C GLN A 272 -26.77 14.71 10.23
N ILE A 273 -25.68 15.16 10.87
CA ILE A 273 -24.42 14.43 10.84
C ILE A 273 -24.56 13.09 11.58
N ASN A 274 -23.88 12.06 11.08
CA ASN A 274 -23.92 10.74 11.67
C ASN A 274 -22.91 10.57 12.82
N GLY A 275 -22.92 9.40 13.48
CA GLY A 275 -22.05 9.13 14.63
C GLY A 275 -20.55 9.21 14.32
N ASN A 276 -20.13 8.75 13.13
CA ASN A 276 -18.71 8.77 12.73
C ASN A 276 -18.25 10.22 12.45
N GLU A 277 -19.10 11.02 11.82
CA GLU A 277 -18.84 12.45 11.58
C GLU A 277 -18.79 13.25 12.88
N ALA A 278 -19.70 12.96 13.82
CA ALA A 278 -19.68 13.56 15.15
C ALA A 278 -18.40 13.19 15.92
N GLU A 279 -17.96 11.93 15.89
CA GLU A 279 -16.69 11.49 16.47
C GLU A 279 -15.50 12.25 15.87
N LEU A 280 -15.48 12.40 14.54
CA LEU A 280 -14.44 13.10 13.81
C LEU A 280 -14.32 14.58 14.27
N ILE A 281 -15.45 15.29 14.38
CA ILE A 281 -15.48 16.66 14.87
C ILE A 281 -15.03 16.73 16.33
N LEU A 282 -15.55 15.84 17.20
CA LEU A 282 -15.19 15.85 18.62
C LEU A 282 -13.72 15.50 18.86
N ASN A 283 -13.12 14.65 18.03
CA ASN A 283 -11.68 14.37 18.08
C ASN A 283 -10.84 15.59 17.67
N LEU A 284 -11.26 16.34 16.65
CA LEU A 284 -10.64 17.61 16.31
C LEU A 284 -10.76 18.63 17.46
N VAL A 285 -11.94 18.75 18.06
CA VAL A 285 -12.20 19.69 19.18
C VAL A 285 -11.34 19.36 20.39
N ARG A 286 -11.20 18.08 20.75
CA ARG A 286 -10.27 17.64 21.81
C ARG A 286 -8.83 18.03 21.49
N TYR A 287 -8.42 17.85 20.24
CA TYR A 287 -7.08 18.22 19.82
C TYR A 287 -6.84 19.74 19.87
N GLU A 288 -7.82 20.55 19.46
CA GLU A 288 -7.78 22.01 19.56
C GLU A 288 -7.74 22.47 21.02
N HIS A 289 -8.52 21.85 21.91
CA HIS A 289 -8.46 22.12 23.36
C HIS A 289 -7.04 21.92 23.91
N ASP A 290 -6.39 20.82 23.54
CA ASP A 290 -5.04 20.49 24.00
C ASP A 290 -3.94 21.26 23.26
N ASN A 291 -4.25 21.85 22.09
CA ASN A 291 -3.33 22.61 21.24
C ASN A 291 -4.01 23.89 20.72
N PRO A 292 -4.28 24.89 21.59
CA PRO A 292 -5.06 26.06 21.21
C PRO A 292 -4.46 26.83 20.03
N GLY A 293 -5.30 27.18 19.06
CA GLY A 293 -4.93 27.88 17.84
C GLY A 293 -4.51 26.98 16.68
N TYR A 294 -4.53 25.66 16.84
CA TYR A 294 -4.15 24.72 15.79
C TYR A 294 -5.01 24.91 14.52
N VAL A 295 -6.33 24.99 14.65
CA VAL A 295 -7.23 25.18 13.50
C VAL A 295 -6.93 26.50 12.77
N ARG A 296 -6.83 27.61 13.51
CA ARG A 296 -6.55 28.93 12.91
C ARG A 296 -5.18 29.01 12.23
N GLN A 297 -4.18 28.29 12.74
CA GLN A 297 -2.85 28.25 12.14
C GLN A 297 -2.80 27.43 10.85
N ASN A 298 -3.60 26.36 10.74
CA ASN A 298 -3.55 25.42 9.61
C ASN A 298 -4.57 25.74 8.51
N TRP A 299 -5.67 26.45 8.80
CA TRP A 299 -6.72 26.78 7.83
C TRP A 299 -6.95 28.28 7.66
N GLN A 300 -5.88 29.03 7.39
CA GLN A 300 -5.92 30.49 7.28
C GLN A 300 -6.69 31.00 6.06
N LYS A 301 -6.91 30.14 5.05
CA LYS A 301 -7.42 30.50 3.74
C LYS A 301 -8.37 29.44 3.22
N LEU A 302 -9.44 29.89 2.57
CA LEU A 302 -10.44 29.02 1.93
C LEU A 302 -10.69 29.51 0.50
N VAL A 303 -10.00 28.90 -0.47
CA VAL A 303 -10.20 29.19 -1.90
C VAL A 303 -11.11 28.13 -2.52
N LEU A 304 -10.65 26.88 -2.50
CA LEU A 304 -11.36 25.70 -2.98
C LEU A 304 -11.02 24.56 -2.02
N ARG A 305 -11.96 23.66 -1.76
CA ARG A 305 -11.72 22.48 -0.92
C ARG A 305 -10.65 21.57 -1.56
N PRO A 306 -9.98 20.69 -0.79
CA PRO A 306 -9.09 19.69 -1.35
C PRO A 306 -9.73 18.94 -2.52
N TYR A 307 -8.93 18.52 -3.50
CA TYR A 307 -9.45 17.91 -4.72
C TYR A 307 -10.38 16.72 -4.43
N LEU A 308 -9.99 15.78 -3.58
CA LEU A 308 -10.82 14.63 -3.19
C LEU A 308 -11.17 14.68 -1.71
N THR A 309 -12.48 14.74 -1.43
CA THR A 309 -13.00 14.74 -0.07
C THR A 309 -14.03 13.62 0.11
N PRO A 310 -14.25 13.13 1.35
CA PRO A 310 -15.26 12.11 1.62
C PRO A 310 -16.69 12.67 1.60
N THR A 311 -16.87 14.00 1.57
CA THR A 311 -18.20 14.62 1.64
C THR A 311 -18.40 15.68 0.57
N ALA A 312 -19.55 15.67 -0.09
CA ALA A 312 -19.88 16.73 -1.04
C ALA A 312 -20.07 18.10 -0.34
N GLY A 313 -20.34 18.13 0.96
CA GLY A 313 -20.73 19.34 1.71
C GLY A 313 -22.18 19.78 1.44
N ILE A 314 -22.74 19.41 0.30
CA ILE A 314 -24.12 19.64 -0.12
C ILE A 314 -24.85 18.31 -0.33
N THR A 315 -26.17 18.29 -0.15
CA THR A 315 -26.98 17.11 -0.50
C THR A 315 -27.01 16.95 -2.01
N LEU A 316 -26.59 15.78 -2.49
CA LEU A 316 -26.83 15.31 -3.85
C LEU A 316 -28.04 14.37 -3.80
N GLU A 317 -28.92 14.47 -4.79
CA GLU A 317 -29.95 13.45 -5.00
C GLU A 317 -29.29 12.16 -5.50
N ASP A 318 -29.85 10.99 -5.18
CA ASP A 318 -29.24 9.69 -5.51
C ASP A 318 -29.00 9.47 -7.02
N SER A 319 -29.73 10.19 -7.88
CA SER A 319 -29.58 10.15 -9.34
C SER A 319 -28.59 11.16 -9.90
N GLN A 320 -28.06 12.06 -9.06
CA GLN A 320 -27.14 13.12 -9.45
C GLN A 320 -25.72 12.81 -9.00
N ASP A 321 -24.85 12.57 -9.97
CA ASP A 321 -23.40 12.41 -9.71
C ASP A 321 -22.67 13.75 -9.63
N GLU A 322 -23.32 14.87 -9.96
CA GLU A 322 -22.67 16.19 -10.02
C GLU A 322 -23.60 17.29 -9.52
N THR A 323 -23.02 18.27 -8.83
CA THR A 323 -23.68 19.53 -8.50
C THR A 323 -22.72 20.71 -8.67
N LYS A 324 -23.28 21.92 -8.63
CA LYS A 324 -22.54 23.17 -8.77
C LYS A 324 -22.76 24.06 -7.56
N LEU A 325 -21.68 24.64 -7.07
CA LEU A 325 -21.70 25.63 -6.00
C LEU A 325 -21.11 26.94 -6.51
N GLN A 326 -21.83 28.04 -6.34
CA GLN A 326 -21.37 29.35 -6.80
C GLN A 326 -20.52 30.02 -5.72
N HIS A 327 -19.28 30.37 -6.05
CA HIS A 327 -18.41 31.21 -5.24
C HIS A 327 -18.32 32.62 -5.82
N THR A 328 -17.75 33.56 -5.07
CA THR A 328 -17.61 34.97 -5.47
C THR A 328 -16.84 35.13 -6.80
N HIS A 329 -15.80 34.32 -7.00
CA HIS A 329 -14.87 34.49 -8.12
C HIS A 329 -14.85 33.34 -9.14
N PHE A 330 -15.52 32.24 -8.85
CA PHE A 330 -15.54 31.05 -9.70
C PHE A 330 -16.79 30.21 -9.39
N THR A 331 -17.07 29.24 -10.26
CA THR A 331 -18.10 28.22 -9.98
C THR A 331 -17.39 26.92 -9.66
N GLU A 332 -17.76 26.26 -8.57
CA GLU A 332 -17.28 24.93 -8.22
C GLU A 332 -18.21 23.86 -8.78
N ILE A 333 -17.62 22.82 -9.33
CA ILE A 333 -18.25 21.55 -9.65
C ILE A 333 -17.82 20.55 -8.59
N ILE A 334 -18.80 19.85 -8.03
CA ILE A 334 -18.59 18.75 -7.10
C ILE A 334 -19.08 17.48 -7.77
N ARG A 335 -18.15 16.61 -8.17
CA ARG A 335 -18.44 15.37 -8.92
C ARG A 335 -18.18 14.16 -8.03
N LYS A 336 -19.18 13.31 -7.85
CA LYS A 336 -19.05 12.01 -7.21
C LYS A 336 -18.12 11.12 -8.04
N ILE A 337 -17.18 10.47 -7.37
CA ILE A 337 -16.28 9.49 -7.96
C ILE A 337 -16.20 8.25 -7.06
N GLU A 338 -16.01 7.09 -7.67
CA GLU A 338 -15.78 5.83 -6.97
C GLU A 338 -14.32 5.42 -7.15
N ILE A 339 -13.58 5.33 -6.04
CA ILE A 339 -12.19 4.88 -6.05
C ILE A 339 -12.15 3.48 -5.47
N THR A 340 -11.58 2.55 -6.23
CA THR A 340 -11.39 1.17 -5.81
C THR A 340 -9.94 0.93 -5.44
N GLU A 341 -9.71 0.40 -4.24
CA GLU A 341 -8.39 0.14 -3.68
C GLU A 341 -8.31 -1.30 -3.17
N GLU A 342 -7.12 -1.89 -3.29
CA GLU A 342 -6.85 -3.16 -2.65
C GLU A 342 -6.56 -2.95 -1.16
N ALA A 343 -7.44 -3.48 -0.33
CA ALA A 343 -7.32 -3.40 1.11
C ALA A 343 -6.92 -4.74 1.71
N TYR A 344 -6.09 -4.69 2.74
CA TYR A 344 -5.81 -5.81 3.61
C TYR A 344 -6.46 -5.59 4.98
N TYR A 345 -7.11 -6.62 5.50
CA TYR A 345 -7.66 -6.67 6.85
C TYR A 345 -6.73 -7.48 7.75
N PRO A 346 -5.90 -6.84 8.60
CA PRO A 346 -5.00 -7.54 9.51
C PRO A 346 -5.68 -8.57 10.40
N SER A 347 -6.84 -8.25 10.99
CA SER A 347 -7.57 -9.17 11.88
C SER A 347 -8.07 -10.42 11.16
N LYS A 348 -8.49 -10.27 9.89
CA LYS A 348 -9.04 -11.36 9.05
C LYS A 348 -7.97 -12.06 8.20
N LYS A 349 -6.77 -11.48 8.09
CA LYS A 349 -5.67 -11.92 7.22
C LYS A 349 -6.11 -12.13 5.77
N LYS A 350 -6.92 -11.21 5.25
CA LYS A 350 -7.56 -11.33 3.94
C LYS A 350 -7.49 -10.01 3.18
N ASN A 351 -7.35 -10.10 1.86
CA ASN A 351 -7.53 -8.99 0.95
C ASN A 351 -8.95 -8.88 0.45
N GLU A 352 -9.42 -7.66 0.33
CA GLU A 352 -10.66 -7.34 -0.34
C GLU A 352 -10.47 -6.07 -1.16
N SER A 353 -11.23 -5.96 -2.25
CA SER A 353 -11.32 -4.72 -2.99
C SER A 353 -12.35 -3.85 -2.28
N ILE A 354 -11.95 -2.65 -1.86
CA ILE A 354 -12.86 -1.68 -1.25
C ILE A 354 -13.10 -0.57 -2.26
N THR A 355 -14.36 -0.27 -2.53
CA THR A 355 -14.75 0.90 -3.33
C THR A 355 -15.30 1.95 -2.38
N THR A 356 -14.67 3.12 -2.38
CA THR A 356 -15.06 4.26 -1.55
C THR A 356 -15.51 5.42 -2.43
N THR A 357 -16.63 6.02 -2.05
CA THR A 357 -17.15 7.22 -2.69
C THR A 357 -16.37 8.43 -2.18
N TYR A 358 -15.83 9.20 -3.11
CA TYR A 358 -15.24 10.52 -2.86
C TYR A 358 -15.93 11.56 -3.75
N TYR A 359 -15.67 12.83 -3.46
CA TYR A 359 -16.16 13.96 -4.22
C TYR A 359 -14.98 14.78 -4.74
N ALA A 360 -14.92 14.90 -6.07
CA ALA A 360 -13.95 15.70 -6.79
C ALA A 360 -14.41 17.16 -6.85
N HIS A 361 -13.60 18.07 -6.30
CA HIS A 361 -13.85 19.51 -6.25
C HIS A 361 -13.07 20.23 -7.35
N ILE A 362 -13.78 20.78 -8.34
CA ILE A 362 -13.21 21.44 -9.52
C ILE A 362 -13.75 22.86 -9.64
N GLY A 363 -12.88 23.86 -9.62
CA GLY A 363 -13.25 25.23 -9.94
C GLY A 363 -13.28 25.49 -11.46
N ILE A 364 -14.18 26.37 -11.90
CA ILE A 364 -14.28 26.83 -13.28
C ILE A 364 -14.16 28.35 -13.34
N LEU A 365 -13.27 28.83 -14.21
CA LEU A 365 -13.20 30.21 -14.66
C LEU A 365 -13.59 30.28 -16.13
N LYS A 366 -14.52 31.17 -16.48
CA LYS A 366 -14.89 31.43 -17.87
C LYS A 366 -14.18 32.69 -18.37
N ASP A 367 -13.41 32.57 -19.45
CA ASP A 367 -12.96 33.71 -20.24
C ASP A 367 -14.12 34.17 -21.12
N LYS A 368 -14.62 35.38 -20.85
CA LYS A 368 -15.78 35.94 -21.55
C LYS A 368 -15.45 36.41 -22.97
N GLU A 369 -14.17 36.64 -23.28
CA GLU A 369 -13.74 37.16 -24.58
C GLU A 369 -13.43 36.03 -25.58
N LYS A 370 -12.94 34.89 -25.09
CA LYS A 370 -12.46 33.78 -25.93
C LYS A 370 -13.37 32.55 -25.98
N ASP A 371 -14.50 32.60 -25.26
CA ASP A 371 -15.40 31.46 -24.99
C ASP A 371 -14.64 30.20 -24.54
N GLU A 372 -13.62 30.42 -23.71
CA GLU A 372 -12.70 29.40 -23.21
C GLU A 372 -12.90 29.22 -21.71
N TYR A 373 -12.75 27.99 -21.25
CA TYR A 373 -12.98 27.59 -19.86
C TYR A 373 -11.68 27.08 -19.26
N THR A 374 -11.31 27.60 -18.10
CA THR A 374 -10.22 27.05 -17.28
C THR A 374 -10.81 26.28 -16.12
N PHE A 375 -10.61 24.97 -16.12
CA PHE A 375 -10.92 24.10 -14.99
C PHE A 375 -9.67 23.93 -14.14
N PHE A 376 -9.83 23.96 -12.82
CA PHE A 376 -8.71 23.80 -11.89
C PHE A 376 -9.10 23.00 -10.65
N ALA A 377 -8.14 22.24 -10.11
CA ALA A 377 -8.27 21.49 -8.87
C ALA A 377 -7.26 22.00 -7.84
N ASN A 378 -7.65 22.04 -6.56
CA ASN A 378 -6.77 22.48 -5.48
C ASN A 378 -5.67 21.43 -5.21
N TRP A 379 -4.43 21.82 -5.48
CA TRP A 379 -3.22 21.04 -5.19
C TRP A 379 -2.19 21.87 -4.40
N ASP A 380 -2.66 22.85 -3.62
CA ASP A 380 -1.84 23.98 -3.17
C ASP A 380 -0.58 23.59 -2.40
N GLU A 381 -0.73 22.81 -1.33
CA GLU A 381 0.37 22.39 -0.46
C GLU A 381 1.28 21.38 -1.19
N PHE A 382 0.71 20.42 -1.92
CA PHE A 382 1.48 19.41 -2.67
C PHE A 382 2.36 20.06 -3.74
N LEU A 383 1.78 20.91 -4.59
CA LEU A 383 2.51 21.61 -5.64
C LEU A 383 3.41 22.71 -5.07
N GLY A 384 3.02 23.34 -3.97
CA GLY A 384 3.87 24.30 -3.26
C GLY A 384 5.21 23.66 -2.87
N GLU A 385 5.18 22.48 -2.27
CA GLU A 385 6.38 21.72 -1.91
C GLU A 385 7.18 21.25 -3.13
N TYR A 386 6.48 20.87 -4.20
CA TYR A 386 7.13 20.55 -5.48
C TYR A 386 7.88 21.75 -6.07
N PHE A 387 7.25 22.92 -6.16
CA PHE A 387 7.87 24.13 -6.71
C PHE A 387 8.98 24.69 -5.82
N LEU A 388 8.93 24.44 -4.51
CA LEU A 388 10.03 24.74 -3.58
C LEU A 388 11.20 23.75 -3.68
N THR A 389 10.96 22.54 -4.21
CA THR A 389 12.01 21.54 -4.41
C THR A 389 12.94 21.99 -5.54
N ALA A 390 14.12 22.50 -5.18
CA ALA A 390 15.05 23.12 -6.12
C ALA A 390 16.02 22.14 -6.82
N GLU A 391 16.51 22.58 -7.99
CA GLU A 391 17.67 22.05 -8.74
C GLU A 391 17.75 20.51 -8.81
N LYS A 392 18.83 19.94 -8.25
CA LYS A 392 19.21 18.52 -8.34
C LYS A 392 18.20 17.58 -7.68
N ALA A 393 17.39 18.06 -6.73
CA ALA A 393 16.35 17.26 -6.10
C ALA A 393 15.16 17.11 -7.03
N ASN A 394 14.75 18.20 -7.70
CA ASN A 394 13.72 18.17 -8.72
C ASN A 394 14.17 17.31 -9.92
N GLU A 395 15.40 17.52 -10.40
CA GLU A 395 15.97 16.73 -11.50
C GLU A 395 15.91 15.23 -11.21
N LYS A 396 16.18 14.77 -9.97
CA LYS A 396 16.04 13.34 -9.63
C LYS A 396 14.60 12.83 -9.67
N LEU A 397 13.62 13.68 -9.33
CA LEU A 397 12.20 13.33 -9.34
C LEU A 397 11.64 13.22 -10.75
N VAL A 398 12.17 14.00 -11.70
CA VAL A 398 11.67 14.02 -13.08
C VAL A 398 12.57 13.27 -14.07
N SER A 399 13.90 13.30 -13.94
CA SER A 399 14.81 12.64 -14.91
C SER A 399 14.60 11.13 -15.00
N GLY A 400 14.38 10.47 -13.85
CA GLY A 400 14.13 9.03 -13.69
C GLY A 400 15.04 8.11 -14.54
N THR A 401 16.04 7.49 -13.91
CA THR A 401 16.83 6.40 -14.53
C THR A 401 17.37 5.47 -13.45
N ILE A 402 17.86 4.30 -13.85
CA ILE A 402 18.55 3.33 -13.00
C ILE A 402 19.81 3.98 -12.37
N ARG A 403 19.98 3.84 -11.06
CA ARG A 403 21.29 4.00 -10.42
C ARG A 403 22.02 2.66 -10.44
N THR A 404 23.20 2.61 -11.05
CA THR A 404 24.16 1.53 -10.81
C THR A 404 24.69 1.66 -9.38
N ALA A 405 24.33 0.72 -8.51
CA ALA A 405 24.93 0.66 -7.19
C ALA A 405 26.43 0.39 -7.33
N HIS A 406 27.28 1.34 -6.93
CA HIS A 406 28.69 1.03 -6.67
C HIS A 406 28.75 0.29 -5.33
N GLY A 407 28.53 -1.03 -5.37
CA GLY A 407 28.82 -1.93 -4.27
C GLY A 407 30.29 -2.34 -4.33
N ASN A 408 30.97 -2.24 -3.20
CA ASN A 408 32.34 -2.73 -3.02
C ASN A 408 32.54 -4.14 -3.60
N ASN A 409 33.66 -4.32 -4.30
CA ASN A 409 34.20 -5.56 -4.86
C ASN A 409 33.62 -6.86 -4.28
N THR A 410 32.73 -7.48 -5.05
CA THR A 410 32.75 -8.93 -5.33
C THR A 410 31.93 -9.15 -6.61
N ASP A 411 32.52 -9.83 -7.58
CA ASP A 411 31.99 -10.14 -8.92
C ASP A 411 30.66 -10.91 -8.89
N ASN A 412 29.54 -10.21 -8.70
CA ASN A 412 28.21 -10.71 -9.04
C ASN A 412 27.30 -9.54 -9.42
N GLY A 413 27.05 -9.38 -10.72
CA GLY A 413 25.94 -8.62 -11.33
C GLY A 413 25.73 -7.17 -10.85
N LYS A 414 25.95 -6.19 -11.74
CA LYS A 414 25.53 -4.79 -11.51
C LYS A 414 24.03 -4.77 -11.17
N GLN A 415 23.69 -4.57 -9.90
CA GLN A 415 22.29 -4.50 -9.48
C GLN A 415 21.77 -3.09 -9.81
N GLU A 416 20.93 -3.04 -10.83
CA GLU A 416 20.25 -1.83 -11.27
C GLU A 416 19.16 -1.46 -10.26
N LYS A 417 19.30 -0.31 -9.58
CA LYS A 417 18.28 0.16 -8.63
C LYS A 417 17.51 1.32 -9.23
N LEU A 418 16.18 1.19 -9.35
CA LEU A 418 15.31 2.28 -9.79
C LEU A 418 15.40 3.46 -8.82
N ILE A 419 15.50 4.68 -9.35
CA ILE A 419 15.41 5.90 -8.56
C ILE A 419 13.95 6.12 -8.13
N GLU A 420 13.75 6.51 -6.88
CA GLU A 420 12.47 6.96 -6.32
C GLU A 420 12.07 8.29 -7.00
N SER A 421 11.40 8.20 -8.15
CA SER A 421 11.04 9.34 -9.00
C SER A 421 9.58 9.29 -9.43
N PHE A 422 9.00 10.43 -9.82
CA PHE A 422 7.66 10.49 -10.39
C PHE A 422 7.59 9.71 -11.70
N ARG A 423 8.64 9.77 -12.53
CA ARG A 423 8.69 9.02 -13.79
C ARG A 423 8.41 7.52 -13.62
N ASN A 424 8.93 6.91 -12.54
CA ASN A 424 8.82 5.48 -12.30
C ASN A 424 7.56 5.09 -11.52
N TYR A 425 7.08 5.97 -10.63
CA TYR A 425 6.07 5.61 -9.63
C TYR A 425 4.82 6.51 -9.63
N ALA A 426 4.83 7.59 -10.40
CA ALA A 426 3.69 8.48 -10.65
C ALA A 426 3.75 9.03 -12.09
N PRO A 427 3.68 8.17 -13.12
CA PRO A 427 3.88 8.56 -14.51
C PRO A 427 2.89 9.62 -14.99
N SER A 428 1.66 9.64 -14.47
CA SER A 428 0.68 10.67 -14.81
C SER A 428 1.14 12.04 -14.29
N LEU A 429 1.66 12.10 -13.07
CA LEU A 429 2.21 13.34 -12.50
C LEU A 429 3.45 13.78 -13.28
N TYR A 430 4.35 12.85 -13.58
CA TYR A 430 5.53 13.11 -14.39
C TYR A 430 5.17 13.73 -15.75
N LYS A 431 4.14 13.20 -16.43
CA LYS A 431 3.66 13.75 -17.69
C LYS A 431 3.14 15.18 -17.52
N VAL A 432 2.29 15.43 -16.53
CA VAL A 432 1.76 16.78 -16.25
C VAL A 432 2.87 17.80 -15.97
N LEU A 433 3.94 17.37 -15.29
CA LEU A 433 5.05 18.23 -14.88
C LEU A 433 6.08 18.50 -15.99
N THR A 434 6.26 17.57 -16.94
CA THR A 434 7.37 17.63 -17.91
C THR A 434 6.95 17.71 -19.37
N ASP A 435 5.75 17.23 -19.71
CA ASP A 435 5.29 17.16 -21.10
C ASP A 435 4.59 18.46 -21.49
N THR A 436 5.20 19.20 -22.42
CA THR A 436 4.63 20.43 -22.96
C THR A 436 3.32 20.18 -23.72
N SER A 437 3.07 18.96 -24.19
CA SER A 437 1.83 18.55 -24.86
C SER A 437 0.73 18.04 -23.91
N SER A 438 1.03 17.85 -22.61
CA SER A 438 0.02 17.46 -21.63
C SER A 438 -1.12 18.50 -21.59
N ALA A 439 -2.37 18.05 -21.71
CA ALA A 439 -3.53 18.95 -21.65
C ALA A 439 -3.72 19.55 -20.26
N VAL A 440 -3.50 18.75 -19.22
CA VAL A 440 -3.46 19.22 -17.82
C VAL A 440 -2.06 19.72 -17.49
N LYS A 441 -1.99 20.89 -16.85
CA LYS A 441 -0.76 21.56 -16.41
C LYS A 441 -0.78 21.80 -14.91
N ALA A 442 0.38 21.67 -14.28
CA ALA A 442 0.60 22.21 -12.94
C ALA A 442 0.90 23.72 -13.05
N ILE A 443 0.04 24.55 -12.47
CA ILE A 443 0.17 26.02 -12.49
C ILE A 443 0.48 26.50 -11.07
N GLN A 444 1.61 27.21 -10.94
CA GLN A 444 1.97 27.86 -9.70
C GLN A 444 1.20 29.17 -9.56
N ARG A 445 0.61 29.40 -8.38
CA ARG A 445 -0.04 30.67 -7.99
C ARG A 445 -1.07 31.17 -9.02
N LEU A 446 -1.99 30.32 -9.47
CA LEU A 446 -3.15 30.75 -10.25
C LEU A 446 -3.97 31.77 -9.45
N THR A 447 -4.27 32.93 -10.03
CA THR A 447 -5.06 33.98 -9.39
C THR A 447 -6.55 33.64 -9.44
N ILE A 448 -7.21 33.67 -8.28
CA ILE A 448 -8.64 33.47 -8.09
C ILE A 448 -9.13 34.61 -7.19
N GLY A 449 -9.68 35.65 -7.80
CA GLY A 449 -10.01 36.89 -7.08
C GLY A 449 -8.77 37.58 -6.53
N THR A 450 -8.73 37.83 -5.22
CA THR A 450 -7.59 38.43 -4.50
C THR A 450 -6.54 37.40 -4.07
N ASP A 451 -6.84 36.12 -4.25
CA ASP A 451 -6.09 35.01 -3.71
C ASP A 451 -5.33 34.23 -4.80
N THR A 452 -4.23 33.57 -4.43
CA THR A 452 -3.51 32.64 -5.33
C THR A 452 -3.56 31.20 -4.85
N LEU A 453 -3.57 30.24 -5.77
CA LEU A 453 -3.59 28.80 -5.48
C LEU A 453 -2.67 28.04 -6.44
N ASN A 454 -1.88 27.07 -5.96
CA ASN A 454 -1.21 26.12 -6.85
C ASN A 454 -2.21 25.03 -7.26
N VAL A 455 -2.33 24.80 -8.56
CA VAL A 455 -3.42 23.98 -9.10
C VAL A 455 -2.94 23.03 -10.18
N MET A 456 -3.68 21.94 -10.34
CA MET A 456 -3.76 21.23 -11.62
C MET A 456 -4.86 21.89 -12.44
N ALA A 457 -4.58 22.30 -13.66
CA ALA A 457 -5.55 23.01 -14.49
C ALA A 457 -5.51 22.60 -15.95
N ILE A 458 -6.65 22.76 -16.63
CA ILE A 458 -6.81 22.57 -18.07
C ILE A 458 -7.64 23.72 -18.62
N THR A 459 -7.21 24.26 -19.76
CA THR A 459 -7.92 25.29 -20.50
C THR A 459 -8.46 24.68 -21.79
N THR A 460 -9.75 24.90 -22.07
CA THR A 460 -10.44 24.25 -23.19
C THR A 460 -11.66 25.02 -23.68
N THR A 461 -12.04 24.78 -24.94
CA THR A 461 -13.32 25.20 -25.52
C THR A 461 -14.41 24.12 -25.44
N ASP A 462 -14.07 22.91 -24.98
CA ASP A 462 -15.00 21.80 -24.74
C ASP A 462 -15.09 21.50 -23.22
N PRO A 463 -16.06 22.12 -22.51
CA PRO A 463 -16.15 22.07 -21.06
C PRO A 463 -16.22 20.65 -20.48
N GLU A 464 -17.03 19.78 -21.08
CA GLU A 464 -17.23 18.42 -20.56
C GLU A 464 -15.99 17.57 -20.76
N LYS A 465 -15.35 17.67 -21.94
CA LYS A 465 -14.11 16.94 -22.19
C LYS A 465 -12.97 17.42 -21.29
N GLY A 466 -12.80 18.73 -21.11
CA GLY A 466 -11.75 19.26 -20.24
C GLY A 466 -11.93 18.88 -18.79
N LYS A 467 -13.16 19.00 -18.26
CA LYS A 467 -13.51 18.57 -16.90
C LYS A 467 -13.17 17.08 -16.68
N ASN A 468 -13.62 16.21 -17.58
CA ASN A 468 -13.40 14.77 -17.46
C ASN A 468 -11.91 14.41 -17.53
N GLU A 469 -11.15 15.07 -18.42
CA GLU A 469 -9.69 14.87 -18.51
C GLU A 469 -8.96 15.32 -17.24
N LEU A 470 -9.36 16.45 -16.65
CA LEU A 470 -8.79 16.94 -15.39
C LEU A 470 -9.07 15.97 -14.24
N ILE A 471 -10.33 15.53 -14.08
CA ILE A 471 -10.74 14.60 -13.02
C ILE A 471 -9.99 13.28 -13.17
N LYS A 472 -9.97 12.72 -14.38
CA LYS A 472 -9.24 11.48 -14.66
C LYS A 472 -7.77 11.63 -14.29
N THR A 473 -7.11 12.66 -14.80
CA THR A 473 -5.67 12.89 -14.55
C THR A 473 -5.36 13.07 -13.06
N CYS A 474 -6.14 13.88 -12.35
CA CYS A 474 -5.91 14.11 -10.92
C CYS A 474 -6.18 12.84 -10.08
N THR A 475 -7.19 12.05 -10.44
CA THR A 475 -7.50 10.77 -9.77
C THR A 475 -6.41 9.75 -10.01
N ASP A 476 -5.96 9.59 -11.27
CA ASP A 476 -4.86 8.69 -11.63
C ASP A 476 -3.60 9.03 -10.83
N ILE A 477 -3.24 10.31 -10.71
CA ILE A 477 -2.10 10.76 -9.90
C ILE A 477 -2.28 10.40 -8.41
N CYS A 478 -3.47 10.61 -7.85
CA CYS A 478 -3.75 10.26 -6.46
C CYS A 478 -3.55 8.76 -6.21
N GLN A 479 -4.08 7.91 -7.09
CA GLN A 479 -3.96 6.46 -6.99
C GLN A 479 -2.51 5.98 -7.17
N GLU A 480 -1.77 6.51 -8.16
CA GLU A 480 -0.36 6.19 -8.39
C GLU A 480 0.50 6.49 -7.15
N ILE A 481 0.35 7.69 -6.56
CA ILE A 481 1.12 8.09 -5.37
C ILE A 481 0.70 7.30 -4.12
N ASN A 482 -0.59 6.98 -3.98
CA ASN A 482 -1.07 6.23 -2.82
C ASN A 482 -0.59 4.77 -2.84
N THR A 483 -0.53 4.15 -4.02
CA THR A 483 -0.19 2.72 -4.18
C THR A 483 1.31 2.42 -4.13
N THR A 484 2.18 3.41 -4.33
CA THR A 484 3.65 3.20 -4.32
C THR A 484 4.28 3.50 -2.97
N THR A 485 5.13 2.60 -2.44
CA THR A 485 5.92 2.85 -1.21
C THR A 485 7.16 3.73 -1.43
N HIS A 486 7.54 3.97 -2.68
CA HIS A 486 8.74 4.72 -3.05
C HIS A 486 8.57 6.25 -2.96
N LEU A 487 7.33 6.75 -3.02
CA LEU A 487 7.03 8.18 -2.93
C LEU A 487 6.49 8.59 -1.55
N ALA A 488 6.99 7.97 -0.47
CA ALA A 488 6.45 8.15 0.89
C ALA A 488 6.43 9.63 1.36
N ILE A 489 7.39 10.45 0.94
CA ILE A 489 7.40 11.89 1.26
C ILE A 489 6.24 12.59 0.54
N TRP A 490 6.06 12.34 -0.75
CA TRP A 490 4.99 12.93 -1.56
C TRP A 490 3.61 12.45 -1.14
N ARG A 491 3.47 11.18 -0.73
CA ARG A 491 2.22 10.67 -0.15
C ARG A 491 1.83 11.39 1.14
N ARG A 492 2.80 11.91 1.91
CA ARG A 492 2.49 12.76 3.06
C ARG A 492 1.80 14.05 2.62
N TYR A 493 2.21 14.65 1.51
CA TYR A 493 1.53 15.84 0.97
C TYR A 493 0.23 15.49 0.25
N LEU A 494 0.08 14.25 -0.25
CA LEU A 494 -1.18 13.80 -0.85
C LEU A 494 -2.37 13.93 0.11
N ARG A 495 -2.15 13.87 1.44
CA ARG A 495 -3.19 14.06 2.46
C ARG A 495 -3.87 15.44 2.43
N THR A 496 -3.32 16.40 1.70
CA THR A 496 -3.85 17.77 1.55
C THR A 496 -4.69 17.92 0.28
N VAL A 497 -4.61 16.91 -0.59
CA VAL A 497 -5.29 16.82 -1.89
C VAL A 497 -6.39 15.77 -1.82
N TRP A 498 -6.09 14.61 -1.22
CA TRP A 498 -7.01 13.51 -1.00
C TRP A 498 -7.18 13.25 0.49
N LEU A 499 -8.32 13.67 1.02
CA LEU A 499 -8.74 13.42 2.40
C LEU A 499 -9.24 11.97 2.55
N HIS A 500 -8.33 11.02 2.36
CA HIS A 500 -8.59 9.59 2.37
C HIS A 500 -9.34 9.15 3.64
N GLN A 501 -10.30 8.22 3.48
CA GLN A 501 -11.09 7.66 4.58
C GLN A 501 -10.55 6.33 5.09
#